data_AF-A0A2T0WGP7-F1
#
_entry.id   AF-A0A2T0WGP7-F1
#
_cell.length_a   1.000
_cell.length_b   1.000
_cell.length_c   1.000
_cell.angle_alpha   90.00
_cell.angle_beta   90.00
_cell.angle_gamma   90.00
#
_symmetry.space_group_name_H-M   'P 1'
#
loop_
_entity.id
_entity.type
_entity.pdbx_description
1 polymer ?
#
loop_
_entity_poly.entity_id
_entity_poly.type
_entity_poly.pdbx_seq_one_letter_code
_entity_poly.pdbx_strand_id
1 'polypeptide(L)'
;MGKTVIILFLFSFILFRQEDCVKITYLENKPQAEADFKYFLKYGNDQLDQEEMILIEAEEDIKKFALQNKYREVEIYVLEKRSGTISTESESGALGFVKLLVSMN
;
A
#
# COMPACT_ATOMS: atom_id res chain seq x y z
N MET A 1 -5.74 22.52 -50.87
CA MET A 1 -6.25 22.92 -49.55
C MET A 1 -6.61 21.69 -48.75
N GLY A 2 -6.11 21.59 -47.51
CA GLY A 2 -6.76 20.85 -46.43
C GLY A 2 -6.48 19.35 -46.30
N LYS A 3 -5.26 18.94 -45.88
CA LYS A 3 -5.06 17.61 -45.23
C LYS A 3 -4.02 17.57 -44.10
N THR A 4 -3.33 18.66 -43.78
CA THR A 4 -2.14 18.61 -42.90
C THR A 4 -2.36 19.04 -41.45
N VAL A 5 -3.60 19.31 -41.02
CA VAL A 5 -3.87 19.88 -39.68
C VAL A 5 -4.26 18.81 -38.64
N ILE A 6 -4.57 17.58 -39.05
CA ILE A 6 -5.17 16.57 -38.15
C ILE A 6 -4.12 15.75 -37.36
N ILE A 7 -2.86 15.73 -37.80
CA ILE A 7 -1.84 14.84 -37.19
C ILE A 7 -1.21 15.42 -35.91
N LEU A 8 -1.33 16.73 -35.66
CA LEU A 8 -0.72 17.35 -34.48
C LEU A 8 -1.51 17.12 -33.18
N PHE A 9 -2.79 16.74 -33.26
CA PHE A 9 -3.63 16.57 -32.06
C PHE A 9 -3.43 15.22 -31.36
N LEU A 10 -2.92 14.20 -32.06
CA LEU A 10 -2.68 12.87 -31.46
C LEU A 10 -1.42 12.80 -30.60
N PHE A 11 -0.46 13.73 -30.78
CA PHE A 11 0.81 13.67 -30.05
C PHE A 11 0.76 14.30 -28.65
N SER A 12 -0.25 15.11 -28.33
CA SER A 12 -0.40 15.67 -26.98
C SER A 12 -1.01 14.70 -25.96
N PHE A 13 -1.63 13.60 -26.39
CA PHE A 13 -2.29 12.67 -25.46
C PHE A 13 -1.32 11.65 -24.84
N ILE A 14 -0.14 11.44 -25.45
CA ILE A 14 0.82 10.43 -25.02
C ILE A 14 1.75 10.94 -23.90
N LEU A 15 1.86 12.26 -23.71
CA LEU A 15 2.67 12.86 -22.65
C LEU A 15 1.94 13.02 -21.30
N PHE A 16 0.69 12.56 -21.18
CA PHE A 16 -0.09 12.64 -19.95
C PHE A 16 -0.15 11.32 -19.15
N ARG A 17 0.83 10.41 -19.33
CA ARG A 17 1.12 9.42 -18.29
C ARG A 17 2.14 10.03 -17.34
N GLN A 18 1.66 10.94 -16.50
CA GLN A 18 2.32 11.18 -15.23
C GLN A 18 2.35 9.80 -14.55
N GLU A 19 3.53 9.27 -14.25
CA GLU A 19 3.63 8.12 -13.37
C GLU A 19 2.95 8.54 -12.08
N ASP A 20 1.71 8.08 -11.86
CA ASP A 20 1.01 8.20 -10.59
C ASP A 20 1.80 7.34 -9.59
N CYS A 21 2.94 7.84 -9.13
CA CYS A 21 3.73 7.19 -8.11
C CYS A 21 3.20 7.69 -6.77
N VAL A 22 2.38 6.86 -6.13
CA VAL A 22 2.07 7.06 -4.71
C VAL A 22 3.36 6.86 -3.94
N LYS A 23 3.80 7.92 -3.25
CA LYS A 23 4.95 7.87 -2.36
C LYS A 23 4.52 7.23 -1.03
N ILE A 24 5.19 6.16 -0.63
CA ILE A 24 5.00 5.56 0.70
C ILE A 24 6.10 6.09 1.63
N THR A 25 5.72 6.65 2.76
CA THR A 25 6.62 7.17 3.80
C THR A 25 6.39 6.40 5.09
N TYR A 26 7.46 5.82 5.64
CA TYR A 26 7.41 5.13 6.93
C TYR A 26 7.64 6.11 8.08
N LEU A 27 6.74 6.10 9.06
CA LEU A 27 6.87 6.90 10.27
C LEU A 27 7.58 6.08 11.35
N GLU A 28 8.63 6.64 11.95
CA GLU A 28 9.35 6.01 13.07
C GLU A 28 8.60 6.16 14.40
N ASN A 29 7.88 7.29 14.55
CA ASN A 29 7.17 7.62 15.78
C ASN A 29 5.66 7.57 15.56
N LYS A 30 4.93 7.16 16.59
CA LYS A 30 3.47 7.14 16.56
C LYS A 30 2.95 8.56 16.35
N PRO A 31 2.02 8.79 15.40
CA PRO A 31 1.46 10.12 15.16
C PRO A 31 0.70 10.61 16.40
N GLN A 32 0.85 11.89 16.72
CA GLN A 32 0.15 12.52 17.86
C GLN A 32 -1.34 12.70 17.60
N ALA A 33 -1.73 12.91 16.34
CA ALA A 33 -3.12 13.03 15.92
C ALA A 33 -3.56 11.73 15.22
N GLU A 34 -4.10 10.79 15.99
CA GLU A 34 -4.62 9.51 15.43
C GLU A 34 -5.88 9.71 14.57
N ALA A 35 -6.56 10.87 14.68
CA ALA A 35 -7.83 11.13 14.00
C ALA A 35 -7.73 11.10 12.46
N ASP A 36 -6.56 11.43 11.92
CA ASP A 36 -6.31 11.46 10.48
C ASP A 36 -5.81 10.11 9.94
N PHE A 37 -5.51 9.16 10.82
CA PHE A 37 -5.01 7.84 10.48
C PHE A 37 -6.12 6.79 10.49
N LYS A 38 -6.07 5.88 9.53
CA LYS A 38 -6.94 4.71 9.43
C LYS A 38 -6.20 3.48 9.88
N TYR A 39 -6.86 2.63 10.66
CA TYR A 39 -6.34 1.31 11.00
C TYR A 39 -6.42 0.37 9.81
N PHE A 40 -5.32 -0.30 9.49
CA PHE A 40 -5.24 -1.33 8.46
C PHE A 40 -4.65 -2.61 9.08
N LEU A 41 -5.33 -3.74 8.88
CA LEU A 41 -4.91 -5.04 9.37
C LEU A 41 -4.92 -6.02 8.21
N LYS A 42 -3.79 -6.67 7.97
CA LYS A 42 -3.67 -7.73 6.97
C LYS A 42 -3.06 -8.96 7.59
N TYR A 43 -3.70 -10.09 7.32
CA TYR A 43 -3.21 -11.41 7.71
C TYR A 43 -2.44 -12.03 6.55
N GLY A 44 -1.50 -12.91 6.89
CA GLY A 44 -0.88 -13.81 5.93
C GLY A 44 -1.91 -14.78 5.35
N ASN A 45 -1.63 -15.26 4.15
CA ASN A 45 -2.43 -16.25 3.46
C ASN A 45 -2.10 -17.66 3.95
N ASP A 46 -0.88 -17.87 4.44
CA ASP A 46 -0.37 -19.13 4.99
C ASP A 46 0.26 -18.95 6.38
N GLN A 47 0.36 -20.03 7.15
CA GLN A 47 1.05 -20.07 8.45
C GLN A 47 2.58 -19.95 8.32
N LEU A 48 3.13 -20.12 7.12
CA LEU A 48 4.55 -19.93 6.84
C LEU A 48 4.91 -18.49 6.44
N ASP A 49 3.91 -17.65 6.21
CA ASP A 49 4.12 -16.29 5.73
C ASP A 49 4.85 -15.46 6.78
N GLN A 50 5.98 -14.88 6.34
CA GLN A 50 6.78 -13.98 7.15
C GLN A 50 6.16 -12.59 7.18
N GLU A 51 6.36 -11.87 8.27
CA GLU A 51 5.76 -10.55 8.48
C GLU A 51 6.18 -9.52 7.43
N GLU A 52 7.41 -9.58 6.92
CA GLU A 52 7.87 -8.73 5.81
C GLU A 52 7.09 -8.99 4.52
N MET A 53 6.76 -10.24 4.22
CA MET A 53 5.97 -10.55 3.01
C MET A 53 4.55 -10.02 3.16
N ILE A 54 3.94 -10.20 4.33
CA ILE A 54 2.61 -9.69 4.65
C ILE A 54 2.60 -8.15 4.60
N LEU A 55 3.68 -7.50 5.05
CA LEU A 55 3.84 -6.05 4.96
C LEU A 55 3.90 -5.56 3.51
N ILE A 56 4.68 -6.22 2.65
CA ILE A 56 4.77 -5.88 1.22
C ILE A 56 3.39 -6.00 0.56
N GLU A 57 2.66 -7.08 0.82
CA GLU A 57 1.30 -7.21 0.27
C GLU A 57 0.35 -6.14 0.82
N ALA A 58 0.49 -5.78 2.10
CA ALA A 58 -0.28 -4.69 2.70
C ALA A 58 0.02 -3.35 2.01
N GLU A 59 1.31 -3.05 1.76
CA GLU A 59 1.73 -1.85 1.02
C GLU A 59 1.13 -1.81 -0.38
N GLU A 60 1.13 -2.93 -1.12
CA GLU A 60 0.53 -2.97 -2.44
C GLU A 60 -0.96 -2.68 -2.43
N ASP A 61 -1.70 -3.27 -1.48
CA ASP A 61 -3.13 -3.04 -1.33
C ASP A 61 -3.43 -1.57 -0.98
N ILE A 62 -2.65 -1.01 -0.06
CA ILE A 62 -2.70 0.40 0.32
C ILE A 62 -2.39 1.31 -0.87
N LYS A 63 -1.36 0.98 -1.66
CA LYS A 63 -0.95 1.73 -2.85
C LYS A 63 -2.03 1.69 -3.93
N LYS A 64 -2.63 0.53 -4.20
CA LYS A 64 -3.76 0.38 -5.13
C LYS A 64 -4.93 1.25 -4.68
N PHE A 65 -5.26 1.22 -3.39
CA PHE A 65 -6.31 2.06 -2.82
C PHE A 65 -5.99 3.57 -2.98
N ALA A 66 -4.76 3.97 -2.67
CA ALA A 66 -4.32 5.36 -2.80
C ALA A 66 -4.44 5.86 -4.24
N LEU A 67 -3.99 5.06 -5.21
CA LEU A 67 -4.10 5.34 -6.65
C LEU A 67 -5.56 5.49 -7.10
N GLN A 68 -6.43 4.56 -6.71
CA GLN A 68 -7.85 4.58 -7.06
C GLN A 68 -8.55 5.86 -6.55
N ASN A 69 -8.10 6.38 -5.40
CA ASN A 69 -8.65 7.57 -4.78
C ASN A 69 -7.85 8.85 -5.08
N LYS A 70 -6.86 8.78 -5.98
CA LYS A 70 -6.02 9.91 -6.41
C LYS A 70 -5.21 10.58 -5.29
N TYR A 71 -4.88 9.83 -4.23
CA TYR A 71 -3.90 10.26 -3.25
C TYR A 71 -2.49 10.20 -3.86
N ARG A 72 -1.60 11.05 -3.37
CA ARG A 72 -0.21 11.15 -3.87
C ARG A 72 0.79 10.63 -2.87
N GLU A 73 0.45 10.69 -1.58
CA GLU A 73 1.31 10.24 -0.50
C GLU A 73 0.55 9.39 0.50
N VAL A 74 1.24 8.39 1.01
CA VAL A 74 0.75 7.52 2.06
C VAL A 74 1.78 7.46 3.15
N GLU A 75 1.37 7.75 4.38
CA GLU A 75 2.21 7.60 5.55
C GLU A 75 1.80 6.34 6.31
N ILE A 76 2.76 5.47 6.61
CA ILE A 76 2.53 4.21 7.30
C ILE A 76 3.28 4.23 8.63
N TYR A 77 2.57 3.97 9.72
CA TYR A 77 3.14 3.64 11.02
C TYR A 77 2.82 2.19 11.37
N VAL A 78 3.85 1.36 11.56
CA VAL A 78 3.68 -0.06 11.91
C VAL A 78 3.42 -0.17 13.40
N LEU A 79 2.23 -0.66 13.78
CA LEU A 79 1.86 -0.89 15.18
C LEU A 79 2.37 -2.24 15.69
N GLU A 80 2.14 -3.29 14.91
CA GLU A 80 2.51 -4.66 15.26
C GLU A 80 2.76 -5.45 13.98
N LYS A 81 3.73 -6.35 14.03
CA LYS A 81 4.00 -7.33 12.99
C LYS A 81 4.28 -8.68 13.64
N ARG A 82 3.73 -9.75 13.07
CA ARG A 82 3.88 -11.11 13.58
C ARG A 82 3.99 -12.07 12.40
N SER A 83 5.01 -12.92 12.42
CA SER A 83 5.14 -14.02 11.47
C SER A 83 4.10 -15.10 11.75
N GLY A 84 3.74 -15.86 10.72
CA GLY A 84 2.99 -17.09 10.93
C GLY A 84 3.80 -18.11 11.73
N THR A 85 3.09 -18.93 12.50
CA THR A 85 3.67 -20.03 13.26
C THR A 85 3.01 -21.34 12.85
N ILE A 86 3.82 -22.37 12.66
CA ILE A 86 3.35 -23.71 12.33
C ILE A 86 2.93 -24.40 13.64
N SER A 87 1.82 -25.15 13.59
CA SER A 87 1.42 -25.98 14.72
C SER A 87 2.54 -26.94 15.10
N THR A 88 2.88 -26.96 16.39
CA THR A 88 3.69 -28.04 16.97
C THR A 88 2.77 -28.97 17.77
N GLU A 89 3.25 -30.13 18.22
CA GLU A 89 2.42 -31.07 18.99
C GLU A 89 1.80 -30.46 20.26
N SER A 90 2.29 -29.30 20.72
CA SER A 90 1.83 -28.61 21.93
C SER A 90 1.11 -27.28 21.66
N GLU A 91 1.12 -26.74 20.44
CA GLU A 91 0.56 -25.42 20.14
C GLU A 91 -0.15 -25.40 18.79
N SER A 92 -1.33 -24.76 18.74
CA SER A 92 -2.00 -24.47 17.47
C SER A 92 -1.25 -23.36 16.75
N GLY A 93 -0.89 -23.60 15.49
CA GLY A 93 -0.28 -22.61 14.62
C GLY A 93 -1.16 -21.38 14.44
N ALA A 94 -0.53 -20.23 14.19
CA ALA A 94 -1.20 -18.94 14.01
C ALA A 94 -0.82 -18.33 12.66
N LEU A 95 -1.76 -17.62 12.04
CA LEU A 95 -1.44 -16.81 10.87
C LEU A 95 -0.63 -15.59 11.29
N GLY A 96 0.35 -15.23 10.45
CA GLY A 96 1.04 -13.96 10.58
C GLY A 96 0.08 -12.81 10.30
N PHE A 97 0.44 -11.61 10.76
CA PHE A 97 -0.29 -10.40 10.44
C PHE A 97 0.58 -9.15 10.58
N VAL A 98 0.13 -8.08 9.94
CA VAL A 98 0.64 -6.72 10.14
C VAL A 98 -0.52 -5.79 10.48
N LYS A 99 -0.31 -4.95 11.50
CA LYS A 99 -1.24 -3.93 11.95
C LYS A 99 -0.61 -2.57 11.74
N LEU A 100 -1.27 -1.72 10.97
CA LEU A 100 -0.75 -0.44 10.50
C LEU A 100 -1.72 0.69 10.85
N LEU A 101 -1.16 1.88 11.07
CA LEU A 101 -1.87 3.16 10.94
C LEU A 101 -1.46 3.77 9.61
N VAL A 102 -2.45 4.21 8.84
CA VAL A 102 -2.23 4.72 7.49
C VAL A 102 -2.92 6.06 7.33
N SER A 103 -2.17 7.09 6.93
CA SER A 103 -2.71 8.38 6.49
C SER A 103 -2.55 8.51 4.97
N MET A 104 -3.51 9.17 4.33
CA MET A 104 -3.60 9.30 2.88
C MET A 104 -3.70 10.79 2.53
N ASN A 105 -2.73 11.30 1.79
CA ASN A 105 -2.57 12.72 1.45
C ASN A 105 -2.54 12.97 -0.06
#